data_AF-A0A497YRF0-F1
#
_entry.id   AF-A0A497YRF0-F1
#
_cell.length_a   1.000
_cell.length_b   1.000
_cell.length_c   1.000
_cell.angle_alpha   90.00
_cell.angle_beta   90.00
_cell.angle_gamma   90.00
#
_symmetry.space_group_name_H-M   'P 1'
#
loop_
_entity.id
_entity.type
_entity.pdbx_description
1 polymer ?
#
loop_
_entity_poly.entity_id
_entity_poly.type
_entity_poly.pdbx_seq_one_letter_code
_entity_poly.pdbx_strand_id
1 'polypeptide(L)'
;MIAKTLQDMFKRYRRPGDVVFAVLFLGFSVFLLTQLGEQTKAVKRTKWFAQPNLWPMISLWAMVIFGFLHWLSSAMSPRLLGRWTEVGFWVRSLEYVAYFLVYVMLVPILGYLLSTVLFAVFLALRTGFRGARTVGIAALFGVFVTVVFRAFLQVKIPAGAVYEYLPDSVRAFALTYL
;
A
#
# COMPACT_ATOMS: atom_id res chain seq x y z
N MET A 1 -18.18 -11.90 -19.81
CA MET A 1 -17.69 -10.85 -20.74
C MET A 1 -16.94 -11.58 -21.85
N ILE A 2 -17.50 -11.62 -23.06
CA ILE A 2 -16.94 -12.40 -24.18
C ILE A 2 -16.09 -11.43 -25.01
N ALA A 3 -14.77 -11.62 -25.03
CA ALA A 3 -13.93 -11.03 -26.07
C ALA A 3 -14.35 -11.68 -27.40
N LYS A 4 -14.78 -10.88 -28.39
CA LYS A 4 -15.37 -11.41 -29.63
C LYS A 4 -14.37 -11.52 -30.79
N THR A 5 -13.20 -10.87 -30.72
CA THR A 5 -12.15 -10.97 -31.76
C THR A 5 -10.72 -10.79 -31.19
N LEU A 6 -9.68 -11.23 -31.93
CA LEU A 6 -8.27 -10.95 -31.60
C LEU A 6 -7.99 -9.44 -31.47
N GLN A 7 -8.66 -8.63 -32.29
CA GLN A 7 -8.52 -7.17 -32.26
C GLN A 7 -9.01 -6.56 -30.94
N ASP A 8 -10.03 -7.14 -30.30
CA ASP A 8 -10.52 -6.71 -29.00
C ASP A 8 -9.48 -6.93 -27.88
N MET A 9 -8.61 -7.94 -28.03
CA MET A 9 -7.52 -8.20 -27.07
C MET A 9 -6.40 -7.15 -27.14
N PHE A 10 -6.21 -6.52 -28.31
CA PHE A 10 -5.22 -5.46 -28.52
C PHE A 10 -5.79 -4.05 -28.40
N LYS A 11 -7.09 -3.93 -28.08
CA LYS A 11 -7.74 -2.63 -27.88
C LYS A 11 -7.27 -2.00 -26.58
N ARG A 12 -6.50 -0.91 -26.67
CA ARG A 12 -6.06 -0.15 -25.50
C ARG A 12 -7.23 0.64 -24.91
N TYR A 13 -7.74 0.18 -23.76
CA TYR A 13 -8.70 0.95 -22.95
C TYR A 13 -7.97 2.09 -22.23
N ARG A 14 -8.12 3.33 -22.71
CA ARG A 14 -7.53 4.52 -22.07
C ARG A 14 -8.49 5.14 -21.06
N ARG A 15 -7.92 5.65 -19.97
CA ARG A 15 -8.63 6.39 -18.91
C ARG A 15 -8.30 7.88 -19.00
N PRO A 16 -9.22 8.79 -18.65
CA PRO A 16 -8.97 10.24 -18.65
C PRO A 16 -7.71 10.70 -17.88
N GLY A 17 -7.34 9.99 -16.81
CA GLY A 17 -6.18 10.23 -15.97
C GLY A 17 -4.85 9.67 -16.49
N ASP A 18 -4.84 8.87 -17.58
CA ASP A 18 -3.66 8.14 -18.07
C ASP A 18 -2.42 9.03 -18.27
N VAL A 19 -2.59 10.24 -18.81
CA VAL A 19 -1.46 11.17 -19.01
C VAL A 19 -0.93 11.76 -17.70
N VAL A 20 -1.79 11.97 -16.70
CA VAL A 20 -1.36 12.46 -15.38
C VAL A 20 -0.53 11.39 -14.70
N PHE A 21 -1.03 10.15 -14.73
CA PHE A 21 -0.29 8.99 -14.23
C PHE A 21 1.07 8.87 -14.92
N ALA A 22 1.12 8.94 -16.26
CA ALA A 22 2.36 8.81 -17.00
C ALA A 22 3.38 9.92 -16.67
N VAL A 23 2.93 11.18 -16.51
CA VAL A 23 3.80 12.28 -16.06
C VAL A 23 4.34 12.04 -14.66
N LEU A 24 3.47 11.69 -13.71
CA LEU A 24 3.86 11.44 -12.31
C LEU A 24 4.83 10.26 -12.21
N PHE A 25 4.53 9.16 -12.91
CA PHE A 25 5.36 7.97 -12.93
C PHE A 25 6.74 8.24 -13.55
N LEU A 26 6.79 8.95 -14.68
CA LEU A 26 8.05 9.33 -15.32
C LEU A 26 8.87 10.25 -14.40
N GLY A 27 8.24 11.28 -13.83
CA GLY A 27 8.90 12.20 -12.89
C GLY A 27 9.46 11.48 -11.67
N PHE A 28 8.69 10.56 -11.09
CA PHE A 28 9.12 9.73 -9.97
C PHE A 28 10.27 8.79 -10.36
N SER A 29 10.22 8.17 -11.55
CA SER A 29 11.27 7.29 -12.05
C SER A 29 12.59 8.04 -12.27
N VAL A 30 12.52 9.24 -12.85
CA VAL A 30 13.69 10.12 -13.01
C VAL A 30 14.24 10.54 -11.65
N PHE A 31 13.36 10.94 -10.72
CA PHE A 31 13.76 11.25 -9.35
C PHE A 31 14.53 10.09 -8.72
N LEU A 32 13.97 8.87 -8.71
CA LEU A 32 14.66 7.70 -8.16
C LEU A 32 16.00 7.44 -8.84
N LEU A 33 16.08 7.58 -10.17
CA LEU A 33 17.33 7.39 -10.91
C LEU A 33 18.41 8.39 -10.47
N THR A 34 18.05 9.65 -10.19
CA THR A 34 19.00 10.64 -9.66
C THR A 34 19.51 10.31 -8.26
N GLN A 35 18.74 9.57 -7.46
CA GLN A 35 19.12 9.17 -6.10
C GLN A 35 19.97 7.90 -6.05
N LEU A 36 20.09 7.16 -7.16
CA LEU A 36 20.70 5.84 -7.20
C LEU A 36 22.16 5.81 -6.69
N GLY A 37 22.95 6.83 -7.03
CA GLY A 37 24.36 6.92 -6.63
C GLY A 37 24.57 7.15 -5.13
N GLU A 38 23.59 7.78 -4.46
CA GLU A 38 23.62 7.99 -3.01
C GLU A 38 23.12 6.77 -2.25
N GLN A 39 22.07 6.11 -2.74
CA GLN A 39 21.43 4.98 -2.06
C GLN A 39 22.14 3.63 -2.30
N THR A 40 22.78 3.45 -3.45
CA THR A 40 23.45 2.19 -3.81
C THR A 40 24.80 2.45 -4.47
N LYS A 41 25.89 2.15 -3.76
CA LYS A 41 27.26 2.35 -4.26
C LYS A 41 27.83 1.04 -4.79
N ALA A 42 28.54 1.13 -5.91
CA ALA A 42 29.36 0.02 -6.38
C ALA A 42 30.50 -0.22 -5.39
N VAL A 43 30.81 -1.49 -5.15
CA VAL A 43 31.86 -1.91 -4.23
C VAL A 43 33.04 -2.52 -4.99
N LYS A 44 34.25 -2.21 -4.54
CA LYS A 44 35.48 -2.77 -5.10
C LYS A 44 35.54 -4.27 -4.83
N ARG A 45 36.18 -5.02 -5.72
CA ARG A 45 36.42 -6.48 -5.61
C ARG A 45 35.17 -7.36 -5.60
N THR A 46 34.05 -6.86 -6.12
CA THR A 46 32.82 -7.63 -6.34
C THR A 46 32.58 -7.83 -7.83
N LYS A 47 32.10 -9.03 -8.21
CA LYS A 47 31.72 -9.34 -9.59
C LYS A 47 30.69 -8.34 -10.09
N TRP A 48 30.77 -7.96 -11.37
CA TRP A 48 29.91 -6.92 -11.95
C TRP A 48 28.41 -7.23 -11.78
N PHE A 49 28.00 -8.49 -11.92
CA PHE A 49 26.60 -8.91 -11.77
C PHE A 49 26.10 -9.01 -10.32
N ALA A 50 27.03 -9.01 -9.37
CA ALA A 50 26.75 -9.06 -7.93
C ALA A 50 26.89 -7.67 -7.29
N GLN A 51 27.07 -6.62 -8.10
CA GLN A 51 27.14 -5.26 -7.59
C GLN A 51 25.80 -4.85 -6.99
N PRO A 52 25.77 -4.29 -5.76
CA PRO A 52 24.53 -3.88 -5.09
C PRO A 52 23.68 -2.92 -5.92
N ASN A 53 24.31 -2.10 -6.77
CA ASN A 53 23.64 -1.10 -7.59
C ASN A 53 23.16 -1.62 -8.95
N LEU A 54 23.59 -2.81 -9.42
CA LEU A 54 23.32 -3.23 -10.80
C LEU A 54 21.84 -3.41 -11.09
N TRP A 55 21.14 -4.22 -10.28
CA TRP A 55 19.72 -4.49 -10.49
C TRP A 55 18.86 -3.25 -10.26
N PRO A 56 19.07 -2.45 -9.19
CA PRO A 56 18.43 -1.14 -9.06
C PRO A 56 18.66 -0.25 -10.28
N MET A 57 19.88 -0.20 -10.81
CA MET A 57 20.20 0.59 -12.01
C MET A 57 19.39 0.12 -13.23
N ILE A 58 19.40 -1.18 -13.53
CA ILE A 58 18.66 -1.75 -14.67
C ILE A 58 17.17 -1.46 -14.53
N SER A 59 16.60 -1.68 -13.35
CA SER A 59 15.20 -1.44 -13.07
C SER A 59 14.83 0.03 -13.25
N LEU A 60 15.61 0.97 -12.71
CA LEU A 60 15.32 2.40 -12.82
C LEU A 60 15.46 2.93 -14.25
N TRP A 61 16.49 2.49 -15.00
CA TRP A 61 16.60 2.82 -16.42
C TRP A 61 15.43 2.28 -17.23
N ALA A 62 15.01 1.03 -16.98
CA ALA A 62 13.83 0.47 -17.61
C ALA A 62 12.56 1.28 -17.26
N MET A 63 12.37 1.64 -15.98
CA MET A 63 11.25 2.48 -15.56
C MET A 63 11.23 3.84 -16.26
N VAL A 64 12.38 4.50 -16.41
CA VAL A 64 12.49 5.78 -17.12
C VAL A 64 12.19 5.61 -18.61
N ILE A 65 12.77 4.61 -19.28
CA ILE A 65 12.56 4.38 -20.72
C ILE A 65 11.09 4.05 -21.01
N PHE A 66 10.52 3.05 -20.32
CA PHE A 66 9.14 2.66 -20.54
C PHE A 66 8.15 3.71 -20.03
N GLY A 67 8.47 4.43 -18.95
CA GLY A 67 7.70 5.58 -18.48
C GLY A 67 7.67 6.71 -19.51
N PHE A 68 8.79 6.99 -20.17
CA PHE A 68 8.86 7.97 -21.25
C PHE A 68 8.03 7.53 -22.46
N LEU A 69 8.14 6.28 -22.88
CA LEU A 69 7.32 5.73 -23.97
C LEU A 69 5.82 5.77 -23.63
N HIS A 70 5.45 5.46 -22.38
CA HIS A 70 4.05 5.55 -21.91
C HIS A 70 3.56 7.00 -21.92
N TRP A 71 4.35 7.94 -21.41
CA TRP A 71 4.04 9.36 -21.44
C TRP A 71 3.88 9.87 -22.87
N LEU A 72 4.83 9.58 -23.76
CA LEU A 72 4.78 9.97 -25.17
C LEU A 72 3.53 9.40 -25.85
N SER A 73 3.29 8.10 -25.64
CA SER A 73 2.12 7.41 -26.16
C SER A 73 0.80 7.97 -25.61
N SER A 74 0.80 8.52 -24.39
CA SER A 74 -0.39 9.16 -23.80
C SER A 74 -0.56 10.61 -24.28
N ALA A 75 0.53 11.34 -24.49
CA ALA A 75 0.57 12.72 -24.93
C ALA A 75 0.13 12.88 -26.40
N MET A 76 0.51 11.94 -27.28
CA MET A 76 0.17 11.93 -28.71
C MET A 76 -1.27 11.48 -29.01
N SER A 77 -2.07 11.28 -27.97
CA SER A 77 -3.25 10.45 -28.00
C SER A 77 -4.46 11.31 -27.64
N PRO A 78 -5.65 11.11 -28.23
CA PRO A 78 -6.79 12.01 -28.02
C PRO A 78 -7.11 12.22 -26.54
N ARG A 79 -7.46 13.46 -26.18
CA ARG A 79 -7.77 13.84 -24.79
C ARG A 79 -9.20 13.42 -24.46
N LEU A 80 -9.36 12.65 -23.39
CA LEU A 80 -10.66 12.31 -22.82
C LEU A 80 -11.06 13.34 -21.76
N LEU A 81 -12.35 13.65 -21.69
CA LEU A 81 -12.91 14.52 -20.66
C LEU A 81 -12.93 13.81 -19.29
N GLY A 82 -12.90 14.57 -18.20
CA GLY A 82 -13.02 14.02 -16.83
C GLY A 82 -11.70 13.66 -16.13
N ARG A 83 -10.54 14.07 -16.66
CA ARG A 83 -9.21 13.83 -16.04
C ARG A 83 -9.17 14.23 -14.56
N TRP A 84 -9.60 15.45 -14.24
CA TRP A 84 -9.55 15.96 -12.87
C TRP A 84 -10.53 15.25 -11.94
N THR A 85 -11.63 14.71 -12.47
CA THR A 85 -12.53 13.85 -11.71
C THR A 85 -11.84 12.56 -11.29
N GLU A 86 -11.05 11.96 -12.20
CA GLU A 86 -10.27 10.76 -11.91
C GLU A 86 -9.14 11.04 -10.91
N VAL A 87 -8.39 12.14 -11.09
CA VAL A 87 -7.37 12.57 -10.12
C VAL A 87 -7.99 12.84 -8.74
N GLY A 88 -9.14 13.51 -8.69
CA GLY A 88 -9.88 13.73 -7.46
C GLY A 88 -10.29 12.42 -6.78
N PHE A 89 -10.66 11.41 -7.56
CA PHE A 89 -10.91 10.06 -7.04
C PHE A 89 -9.64 9.43 -6.43
N TRP A 90 -8.48 9.56 -7.08
CA TRP A 90 -7.20 9.07 -6.52
C TRP A 90 -6.86 9.75 -5.19
N VAL A 91 -7.03 11.07 -5.11
CA VAL A 91 -6.79 11.84 -3.88
C VAL A 91 -7.73 11.40 -2.78
N ARG A 92 -9.01 11.14 -3.09
CA ARG A 92 -9.96 10.59 -2.11
C ARG A 92 -9.50 9.26 -1.54
N SER A 93 -8.85 8.40 -2.34
CA SER A 93 -8.28 7.13 -1.85
C SER A 93 -7.17 7.31 -0.80
N LEU A 94 -6.53 8.49 -0.72
CA LEU A 94 -5.56 8.79 0.34
C LEU A 94 -6.19 8.82 1.73
N GLU A 95 -7.52 8.87 1.84
CA GLU A 95 -8.21 8.72 3.13
C GLU A 95 -7.84 7.39 3.82
N TYR A 96 -7.65 6.31 3.05
CA TYR A 96 -7.27 5.01 3.61
C TYR A 96 -5.84 5.01 4.15
N VAL A 97 -4.94 5.81 3.56
CA VAL A 97 -3.60 6.03 4.11
C VAL A 97 -3.71 6.73 5.46
N ALA A 98 -4.53 7.78 5.55
CA ALA A 98 -4.76 8.49 6.81
C ALA A 98 -5.36 7.56 7.88
N TYR A 99 -6.34 6.73 7.52
CA TYR A 99 -6.93 5.75 8.44
C TYR A 99 -5.89 4.74 8.95
N PHE A 100 -5.01 4.25 8.08
CA PHE A 100 -3.94 3.36 8.48
C PHE A 100 -2.92 4.04 9.41
N LEU A 101 -2.56 5.30 9.16
CA LEU A 101 -1.68 6.06 10.05
C LEU A 101 -2.29 6.24 11.44
N VAL A 102 -3.59 6.57 11.51
CA VAL A 102 -4.32 6.63 12.79
C VAL A 102 -4.27 5.27 13.49
N TYR A 103 -4.51 4.18 12.77
CA TYR A 103 -4.38 2.83 13.33
C TYR A 103 -2.98 2.58 13.91
N VAL A 104 -1.91 2.91 13.18
CA VAL A 104 -0.52 2.76 13.67
C VAL A 104 -0.29 3.57 14.95
N MET A 105 -0.84 4.79 15.04
CA MET A 105 -0.76 5.62 16.24
C MET A 105 -1.55 5.07 17.42
N LEU A 106 -2.65 4.35 17.17
CA LEU A 106 -3.48 3.73 18.21
C LEU A 106 -2.87 2.44 18.78
N VAL A 107 -2.11 1.68 17.99
CA VAL A 107 -1.48 0.42 18.44
C VAL A 107 -0.71 0.54 19.76
N PRO A 108 0.21 1.50 19.97
CA PRO A 108 0.92 1.63 21.26
C PRO A 108 0.02 2.07 22.42
N ILE A 109 -1.16 2.62 22.14
CA ILE A 109 -2.10 3.11 23.15
C ILE A 109 -3.06 1.97 23.55
N LEU A 110 -3.80 1.45 22.59
CA LEU A 110 -4.88 0.46 22.81
C LEU A 110 -4.39 -0.99 22.79
N GLY A 111 -3.18 -1.23 22.30
CA GLY A 111 -2.66 -2.56 22.02
C GLY A 111 -3.06 -3.06 20.64
N TYR A 112 -2.37 -4.11 20.18
CA TYR A 112 -2.50 -4.61 18.81
C TYR A 112 -3.88 -5.22 18.53
N LEU A 113 -4.38 -6.07 19.44
CA LEU A 113 -5.68 -6.73 19.29
C LEU A 113 -6.81 -5.72 19.13
N LEU A 114 -6.96 -4.82 20.11
CA LEU A 114 -8.07 -3.88 20.12
C LEU A 114 -7.99 -2.90 18.95
N SER A 115 -6.80 -2.35 18.66
CA SER A 115 -6.60 -1.46 17.51
C SER A 115 -6.97 -2.12 16.19
N THR A 116 -6.58 -3.39 16.00
CA THR A 116 -6.82 -4.10 14.73
C THR A 116 -8.30 -4.43 14.56
N VAL A 117 -8.98 -4.86 15.62
CA VAL A 117 -10.42 -5.14 15.59
C VAL A 117 -11.21 -3.85 15.30
N LEU A 118 -10.92 -2.77 16.01
CA LEU A 118 -11.57 -1.48 15.79
C LEU A 118 -11.32 -0.97 14.37
N PHE A 119 -10.09 -1.09 13.87
CA PHE A 119 -9.74 -0.68 12.51
C PHE A 119 -10.46 -1.51 11.44
N ALA A 120 -10.51 -2.83 11.59
CA ALA A 120 -11.22 -3.71 10.66
C ALA A 120 -12.72 -3.40 10.61
N VAL A 121 -13.36 -3.22 11.78
CA VAL A 121 -14.77 -2.83 11.88
C VAL A 121 -15.00 -1.45 11.27
N PHE A 122 -14.15 -0.48 11.59
CA PHE A 122 -14.23 0.87 11.03
C PHE A 122 -14.16 0.85 9.50
N LEU A 123 -13.22 0.11 8.91
CA LEU A 123 -13.10 0.00 7.45
C LEU A 123 -14.33 -0.66 6.81
N ALA A 124 -14.88 -1.72 7.44
CA ALA A 124 -16.11 -2.35 6.97
C ALA A 124 -17.29 -1.36 6.95
N LEU A 125 -17.45 -0.57 8.02
CA LEU A 125 -18.49 0.45 8.09
C LEU A 125 -18.25 1.59 7.08
N ARG A 126 -17.00 2.05 6.94
CA ARG A 126 -16.61 3.15 6.02
C ARG A 126 -16.83 2.79 4.55
N THR A 127 -16.62 1.54 4.18
CA THR A 127 -16.87 1.02 2.82
C THR A 127 -18.35 0.71 2.56
N GLY A 128 -19.19 0.75 3.59
CA GLY A 128 -20.65 0.63 3.49
C GLY A 128 -21.22 -0.71 3.95
N PHE A 129 -20.40 -1.65 4.42
CA PHE A 129 -20.84 -2.96 4.95
C PHE A 129 -21.38 -2.82 6.38
N ARG A 130 -22.65 -2.39 6.49
CA ARG A 130 -23.30 -2.08 7.79
C ARG A 130 -24.10 -3.23 8.42
N GLY A 131 -24.17 -4.40 7.77
CA GLY A 131 -24.91 -5.54 8.33
C GLY A 131 -24.22 -6.10 9.57
N ALA A 132 -25.00 -6.53 10.57
CA ALA A 132 -24.46 -7.11 11.80
C ALA A 132 -23.52 -8.31 11.52
N ARG A 133 -23.89 -9.14 10.54
CA ARG A 133 -23.05 -10.26 10.07
C ARG A 133 -21.70 -9.78 9.51
N THR A 134 -21.69 -8.76 8.66
CA THR A 134 -20.44 -8.27 8.04
C THR A 134 -19.54 -7.58 9.08
N VAL A 135 -20.13 -6.83 10.01
CA VAL A 135 -19.39 -6.23 11.13
C VAL A 135 -18.80 -7.31 12.05
N GLY A 136 -19.57 -8.35 12.38
CA GLY A 136 -19.07 -9.49 13.16
C GLY A 136 -17.91 -10.22 12.46
N ILE A 137 -18.02 -10.46 11.14
CA ILE A 137 -16.92 -11.05 10.36
C ILE A 137 -15.68 -10.14 10.35
N ALA A 138 -15.85 -8.83 10.22
CA ALA A 138 -14.72 -7.89 10.27
C ALA A 138 -14.02 -7.90 11.63
N ALA A 139 -14.78 -7.96 12.73
CA ALA A 139 -14.22 -8.08 14.07
C ALA A 139 -13.45 -9.40 14.25
N LEU A 140 -14.05 -10.52 13.86
CA LEU A 140 -13.41 -11.85 13.89
C LEU A 140 -12.14 -11.89 13.03
N PHE A 141 -12.16 -11.24 11.87
CA PHE A 141 -10.99 -11.11 11.02
C PHE A 141 -9.87 -10.32 11.71
N GLY A 142 -10.20 -9.22 12.40
CA GLY A 142 -9.22 -8.47 13.19
C GLY A 142 -8.56 -9.33 14.28
N VAL A 143 -9.35 -10.13 15.00
CA VAL A 143 -8.83 -11.11 15.98
C VAL A 143 -7.93 -12.13 15.29
N PHE A 144 -8.40 -12.74 14.20
CA PHE A 144 -7.63 -13.74 13.46
C PHE A 144 -6.27 -13.20 12.99
N VAL A 145 -6.23 -12.01 12.41
CA VAL A 145 -4.98 -11.35 11.99
C VAL A 145 -4.04 -11.20 13.18
N THR A 146 -4.54 -10.74 14.33
CA THR A 146 -3.67 -10.52 15.49
C THR A 146 -3.07 -11.82 16.04
N VAL A 147 -3.87 -12.89 16.07
CA VAL A 147 -3.40 -14.23 16.47
C VAL A 147 -2.35 -14.75 15.49
N VAL A 148 -2.57 -14.64 14.18
CA VAL A 148 -1.58 -15.09 13.18
C VAL A 148 -0.27 -14.32 13.32
N PHE A 149 -0.32 -13.00 13.44
CA PHE A 149 0.89 -12.19 13.52
C PHE A 149 1.67 -12.41 14.83
N ARG A 150 0.96 -12.55 15.95
CA ARG A 150 1.61 -12.73 17.26
C ARG A 150 2.01 -14.18 17.51
N ALA A 151 1.09 -15.14 17.34
CA ALA A 151 1.30 -16.54 17.71
C ALA A 151 2.06 -17.32 16.62
N PHE A 152 1.76 -17.09 15.34
CA PHE A 152 2.40 -17.83 14.25
C PHE A 152 3.66 -17.14 13.72
N LEU A 153 3.62 -15.83 13.46
CA LEU A 153 4.75 -15.07 12.91
C LEU A 153 5.71 -14.49 13.97
N GLN A 154 5.36 -14.59 15.26
CA GLN A 154 6.17 -14.10 16.39
C GLN A 154 6.62 -12.63 16.25
N VAL A 155 5.77 -11.80 15.65
CA VAL A 155 6.08 -10.38 15.47
C VAL A 155 6.11 -9.67 16.81
N LYS A 156 7.18 -8.92 17.05
CA LYS A 156 7.34 -8.07 18.24
C LYS A 156 6.50 -6.81 18.06
N ILE A 157 5.38 -6.75 18.78
CA ILE A 157 4.43 -5.64 18.73
C ILE A 157 4.37 -5.03 20.14
N PRO A 158 4.40 -3.68 20.26
CA PRO A 158 4.33 -3.03 21.56
C PRO A 158 3.03 -3.37 22.28
N ALA A 159 3.14 -3.60 23.59
CA ALA A 159 1.97 -3.72 24.44
C ALA A 159 1.24 -2.37 24.53
N GLY A 160 -0.09 -2.41 24.61
CA GLY A 160 -0.89 -1.20 24.73
C GLY A 160 -0.78 -0.57 26.11
N ALA A 161 -0.58 0.74 26.18
CA ALA A 161 -0.60 1.50 27.43
C ALA A 161 -1.91 1.30 28.23
N VAL A 162 -3.03 1.07 27.56
CA VAL A 162 -4.32 0.77 28.20
C VAL A 162 -4.26 -0.46 29.11
N TYR A 163 -3.37 -1.43 28.82
CA TYR A 163 -3.25 -2.64 29.63
C TYR A 163 -2.72 -2.36 31.04
N GLU A 164 -2.05 -1.22 31.28
CA GLU A 164 -1.55 -0.85 32.61
C GLU A 164 -2.67 -0.59 33.63
N TYR A 165 -3.84 -0.16 33.15
CA TYR A 165 -5.03 0.10 33.97
C TYR A 165 -5.85 -1.16 34.29
N LEU A 166 -5.44 -2.33 33.78
CA LEU A 166 -6.12 -3.59 34.06
C LEU A 166 -5.73 -4.14 35.45
N PRO A 167 -6.62 -4.88 36.13
CA PRO A 167 -6.28 -5.62 37.34
C PRO A 167 -5.09 -6.55 37.12
N ASP A 168 -4.27 -6.78 38.15
CA ASP A 168 -2.97 -7.45 38.04
C ASP A 168 -3.00 -8.78 37.28
N SER A 169 -4.02 -9.62 37.54
CA SER A 169 -4.19 -10.91 36.86
C SER A 169 -4.48 -10.80 35.37
N VAL A 170 -5.28 -9.80 34.97
CA VAL A 170 -5.65 -9.54 33.57
C VAL A 170 -4.53 -8.80 32.83
N ARG A 171 -3.84 -7.88 33.51
CA ARG A 171 -2.68 -7.17 32.97
C ARG A 171 -1.56 -8.13 32.58
N ALA A 172 -1.23 -9.08 33.46
CA ALA A 172 -0.19 -10.08 33.18
C ALA A 172 -0.51 -10.88 31.90
N PHE A 173 -1.77 -11.30 31.74
CA PHE A 173 -2.21 -11.98 30.51
C PHE A 173 -2.08 -11.06 29.28
N ALA A 174 -2.60 -9.83 29.36
CA ALA A 174 -2.60 -8.90 28.24
C ALA A 174 -1.18 -8.52 27.78
N LEU A 175 -0.25 -8.25 28.70
CA LEU A 175 1.14 -7.94 28.36
C LEU A 175 1.90 -9.13 27.77
N THR A 176 1.53 -10.35 28.15
CA THR A 176 2.21 -11.58 27.70
C THR A 176 1.70 -12.02 26.33
N TYR A 177 0.38 -12.00 26.15
CA TYR A 177 -0.30 -12.68 25.04
C TYR A 177 -0.97 -11.74 24.01
N LEU A 178 -1.23 -10.47 24.33
CA LEU A 178 -1.93 -9.50 23.47
C LEU A 178 -1.03 -8.37 22.97
#